data_AF-A0A936BWG5-F1
#
_entry.id   AF-A0A936BWG5-F1
#
_cell.length_a   1.000
_cell.length_b   1.000
_cell.length_c   1.000
_cell.angle_alpha   90.00
_cell.angle_beta   90.00
_cell.angle_gamma   90.00
#
_symmetry.space_group_name_H-M   'P 1'
#
loop_
_entity.id
_entity.type
_entity.pdbx_description
1 polymer ?
#
loop_
_entity_poly.entity_id
_entity_poly.type
_entity_poly.pdbx_seq_one_letter_code
_entity_poly.pdbx_strand_id
1 'polypeptide(L)'
;MSWTPRTPVAGASASSQENYAPFAMTPCEIPESSLTLGRRKLAAAIQIWRGCYERNEWPGYPLEPTLPTYPNYAESRWLEREIALADAGLIDFFDDPVIGRLPDSTTEINRDIMRAG
;
A
#
# COMPACT_ATOMS: atom_id res chain seq x y z
N MET A 1 -10.41 -15.76 50.16
CA MET A 1 -9.14 -15.22 49.64
C MET A 1 -9.47 -14.05 48.73
N SER A 2 -9.34 -12.81 49.22
CA SER A 2 -9.71 -11.60 48.49
C SER A 2 -8.53 -11.11 47.65
N TRP A 3 -8.67 -11.15 46.33
CA TRP A 3 -7.72 -10.53 45.40
C TRP A 3 -8.00 -9.02 45.36
N THR A 4 -7.06 -8.22 45.87
CA THR A 4 -7.06 -6.77 45.67
C THR A 4 -6.11 -6.43 44.52
N PRO A 5 -6.57 -5.75 43.46
CA PRO A 5 -5.65 -5.26 42.43
C PRO A 5 -4.73 -4.21 43.05
N ARG A 6 -3.40 -4.42 42.98
CA ARG A 6 -2.45 -3.32 43.17
C ARG A 6 -2.68 -2.36 42.02
N THR A 7 -3.16 -1.15 42.28
CA THR A 7 -2.97 -0.03 41.36
C THR A 7 -1.47 0.22 41.23
N PRO A 8 -0.85 0.02 40.07
CA PRO A 8 0.41 0.68 39.80
C PRO A 8 0.04 2.10 39.39
N VAL A 9 0.45 3.11 40.15
CA VAL A 9 0.63 4.48 39.59
C VAL A 9 1.86 4.52 38.66
N ALA A 10 2.18 3.40 38.01
CA ALA A 10 3.41 3.23 37.27
C ALA A 10 3.27 3.95 35.94
N GLY A 11 4.08 5.00 35.77
CA GLY A 11 4.40 5.53 34.45
C GLY A 11 4.83 4.36 33.57
N ALA A 12 4.27 4.27 32.38
CA ALA A 12 4.64 3.21 31.45
C ALA A 12 6.05 3.52 30.92
N SER A 13 6.98 2.62 31.17
CA SER A 13 8.32 2.67 30.60
C SER A 13 8.38 1.72 29.41
N ALA A 14 8.86 2.21 28.27
CA ALA A 14 9.22 1.39 27.12
C ALA A 14 10.75 1.36 27.01
N SER A 15 11.32 0.22 26.67
CA SER A 15 12.74 0.13 26.30
C SER A 15 12.86 0.08 24.79
N SER A 16 13.62 1.01 24.21
CA SER A 16 14.05 0.90 22.81
C SER A 16 15.37 0.15 22.77
N GLN A 17 15.42 -0.95 22.01
CA GLN A 17 16.63 -1.76 21.82
C GLN A 17 17.16 -1.55 20.41
N GLU A 18 18.45 -1.21 20.31
CA GLU A 18 19.13 -1.13 19.02
C GLU A 18 19.31 -2.53 18.42
N ASN A 19 19.07 -2.66 17.11
CA ASN A 19 19.12 -3.96 16.42
C ASN A 19 20.54 -4.37 15.99
N TYR A 20 21.52 -3.50 16.20
CA TYR A 20 22.93 -3.70 15.83
C TYR A 20 23.84 -3.29 16.99
N ALA A 21 25.08 -3.81 17.01
CA ALA A 21 26.04 -3.50 18.06
C ALA A 21 26.24 -1.97 18.16
N PRO A 22 26.21 -1.38 19.37
CA PRO A 22 26.45 -2.00 20.69
C PRO A 22 25.20 -2.50 21.45
N PHE A 23 24.03 -2.64 20.81
CA PHE A 23 22.79 -3.12 21.46
C PHE A 23 22.40 -2.31 22.70
N ALA A 24 22.63 -1.00 22.67
CA ALA A 24 22.33 -0.14 23.81
C ALA A 24 20.81 -0.17 24.08
N MET A 25 20.45 -0.32 25.37
CA MET A 25 19.07 -0.18 25.82
C MET A 25 18.86 1.24 26.35
N THR A 26 17.90 1.95 25.75
CA THR A 26 17.48 3.26 26.24
C THR A 26 16.17 3.11 27.02
N PRO A 27 16.13 3.45 28.32
CA PRO A 27 14.88 3.55 29.05
C PRO A 27 14.12 4.78 28.56
N CYS A 28 12.90 4.58 28.08
CA CYS A 28 12.00 5.65 27.66
C CYS A 28 10.80 5.69 28.59
N GLU A 29 10.53 6.85 29.19
CA GLU A 29 9.26 7.09 29.88
C GLU A 29 8.23 7.60 28.87
N ILE A 30 7.05 6.98 28.87
CA ILE A 30 5.95 7.44 28.02
C ILE A 30 5.14 8.46 28.81
N PRO A 31 4.98 9.70 28.30
CA PRO A 31 4.18 10.70 28.99
C PRO A 31 2.70 10.30 29.02
N GLU A 32 1.99 10.73 30.06
CA GLU A 32 0.59 10.34 30.30
C GLU A 32 -0.36 10.78 29.15
N SER A 33 -0.03 11.87 28.44
CA SER A 33 -0.76 12.30 27.24
C SER A 33 -0.70 11.26 26.12
N SER A 34 0.48 10.68 25.87
CA SER A 34 0.68 9.60 24.91
C SER A 34 0.02 8.30 25.35
N LEU A 35 0.01 8.00 26.65
CA LEU A 35 -0.71 6.83 27.18
C LEU A 35 -2.22 6.98 27.04
N THR A 36 -2.76 8.16 27.31
CA THR A 36 -4.18 8.46 27.10
C THR A 36 -4.56 8.29 25.63
N LEU A 37 -3.73 8.79 24.70
CA LEU A 37 -3.94 8.58 23.27
C LEU A 37 -3.88 7.09 22.90
N GLY A 38 -2.91 6.35 23.45
CA GLY A 38 -2.78 4.90 23.26
C GLY A 38 -4.03 4.14 23.73
N ARG A 39 -4.54 4.46 24.92
CA ARG A 39 -5.77 3.86 25.46
C ARG A 39 -6.98 4.14 24.57
N ARG A 40 -7.12 5.36 24.03
CA ARG A 40 -8.19 5.71 23.08
C ARG A 40 -8.07 4.93 21.77
N LYS A 41 -6.85 4.82 21.21
CA LYS A 41 -6.58 4.03 20.00
C LYS A 41 -6.91 2.55 20.22
N LEU A 42 -6.52 1.99 21.36
CA LEU A 42 -6.83 0.61 21.72
C LEU A 42 -8.33 0.37 21.85
N ALA A 43 -9.06 1.28 22.51
CA ALA A 43 -10.51 1.19 22.63
C ALA A 43 -11.20 1.20 21.26
N ALA A 44 -10.77 2.08 20.35
CA ALA A 44 -11.28 2.13 18.98
C ALA A 44 -10.98 0.82 18.21
N ALA A 45 -9.75 0.32 18.31
CA ALA A 45 -9.35 -0.94 17.66
C ALA A 45 -10.18 -2.13 18.17
N ILE A 46 -10.45 -2.22 19.48
CA ILE A 46 -11.30 -3.27 20.06
C ILE A 46 -12.74 -3.17 19.52
N GLN A 47 -13.29 -1.96 19.38
CA GLN A 47 -14.64 -1.79 18.83
C GLN A 47 -14.72 -2.22 17.37
N ILE A 48 -13.71 -1.86 16.56
CA ILE A 48 -13.61 -2.30 15.17
C ILE A 48 -13.50 -3.83 15.11
N TRP A 49 -12.61 -4.41 15.91
CA TRP A 49 -12.42 -5.86 15.98
C TRP A 49 -13.71 -6.60 16.34
N ARG A 50 -14.46 -6.12 17.35
CA ARG A 50 -15.75 -6.68 17.74
C ARG A 50 -16.75 -6.63 16.58
N GLY A 51 -16.86 -5.49 15.91
CA GLY A 51 -17.76 -5.36 14.76
C GLY A 51 -17.38 -6.28 13.59
N CYS A 52 -16.08 -6.48 13.34
CA CYS A 52 -15.60 -7.42 12.33
C CYS A 52 -15.94 -8.87 12.70
N TYR A 53 -15.74 -9.23 13.97
CA TYR A 53 -16.01 -10.57 14.48
C TYR A 53 -17.50 -10.91 14.47
N GLU A 54 -18.36 -9.98 14.88
CA GLU A 54 -19.83 -10.18 14.90
C GLU A 54 -20.44 -10.30 13.51
N ARG A 55 -19.93 -9.53 12.53
CA ARG A 55 -20.44 -9.53 11.15
C ARG A 55 -19.70 -10.51 10.24
N ASN A 56 -18.61 -11.10 10.72
CA ASN A 56 -17.66 -11.89 9.93
C ASN A 56 -17.18 -11.14 8.67
N GLU A 57 -17.06 -9.81 8.77
CA GLU A 57 -16.66 -8.91 7.68
C GLU A 57 -15.38 -8.18 8.10
N TRP A 58 -14.35 -8.26 7.27
CA TRP A 58 -13.04 -7.68 7.55
C TRP A 58 -12.74 -6.61 6.51
N PRO A 59 -13.18 -5.36 6.69
CA PRO A 59 -13.08 -4.31 5.66
C PRO A 59 -11.63 -3.98 5.26
N GLY A 60 -10.64 -4.28 6.10
CA GLY A 60 -9.21 -4.14 5.77
C GLY A 60 -8.60 -5.34 5.03
N TYR A 61 -9.33 -6.45 4.96
CA TYR A 61 -8.94 -7.67 4.25
C TYR A 61 -9.98 -7.96 3.17
N PRO A 62 -9.85 -7.33 1.99
CA PRO A 62 -10.74 -7.61 0.88
C PRO A 62 -10.68 -9.10 0.55
N LEU A 63 -11.86 -9.71 0.36
CA LEU A 63 -11.99 -11.12 -0.01
C LEU A 63 -11.44 -11.40 -1.42
N GLU A 64 -11.36 -10.35 -2.23
CA GLU A 64 -10.82 -10.38 -3.58
C GLU A 64 -9.44 -9.72 -3.63
N PRO A 65 -8.54 -10.20 -4.50
CA PRO A 65 -7.26 -9.54 -4.73
C PRO A 65 -7.54 -8.10 -5.19
N THR A 66 -7.19 -7.14 -4.35
CA THR A 66 -7.25 -5.73 -4.74
C THR A 66 -6.15 -5.47 -5.75
N LEU A 67 -6.54 -5.17 -6.99
CA LEU A 67 -5.61 -4.68 -7.99
C LEU A 67 -5.14 -3.29 -7.55
N PRO A 68 -3.86 -3.09 -7.21
CA PRO A 68 -3.36 -1.77 -6.90
C PRO A 68 -3.44 -0.94 -8.19
N THR A 69 -4.46 -0.08 -8.28
CA THR A 69 -4.56 0.88 -9.38
C THR A 69 -3.49 1.93 -9.19
N TYR A 70 -2.74 2.22 -10.25
CA TYR A 70 -1.78 3.31 -10.24
C TYR A 70 -2.54 4.63 -10.03
N PRO A 71 -2.10 5.51 -9.12
CA PRO A 71 -2.85 6.72 -8.85
C PRO A 71 -2.87 7.64 -10.08
N ASN A 72 -4.04 8.16 -10.44
CA ASN A 72 -4.26 8.92 -11.70
C ASN A 72 -3.23 10.03 -11.93
N TYR A 73 -2.78 10.74 -10.88
CA TYR A 73 -1.78 11.81 -11.03
C TYR A 73 -0.43 11.27 -11.49
N ALA A 74 -0.04 10.08 -11.02
CA ALA A 74 1.22 9.46 -11.39
C ALA A 74 1.12 8.90 -12.81
N GLU A 75 -0.05 8.38 -13.19
CA GLU A 75 -0.34 7.90 -14.54
C GLU A 75 -0.25 9.04 -15.55
N SER A 76 -0.95 10.16 -15.32
CA SER A 76 -0.90 11.32 -16.22
C SER A 76 0.52 11.88 -16.36
N ARG A 77 1.28 11.94 -15.26
CA ARG A 77 2.68 12.38 -15.27
C ARG A 77 3.60 11.44 -16.06
N TRP A 78 3.31 10.14 -16.03
CA TRP A 78 4.03 9.16 -16.82
C TRP A 78 3.71 9.31 -18.31
N LEU A 79 2.42 9.41 -18.67
CA LEU A 79 1.97 9.62 -20.03
C LEU A 79 2.49 10.93 -20.64
N GLU A 80 2.48 12.02 -19.87
CA GLU A 80 3.06 13.31 -20.28
C GLU A 80 4.56 13.18 -20.60
N ARG A 81 5.30 12.44 -19.77
CA ARG A 81 6.73 12.16 -20.01
C ARG A 81 6.91 11.36 -21.29
N GLU A 82 6.09 10.33 -21.52
CA GLU A 82 6.17 9.51 -22.73
C GLU A 82 5.87 10.32 -23.98
N ILE A 83 4.84 11.17 -23.95
CA ILE A 83 4.51 12.08 -25.06
C ILE A 83 5.69 13.05 -25.32
N ALA A 84 6.28 13.63 -24.28
CA ALA A 84 7.41 14.55 -24.43
C ALA A 84 8.66 13.85 -24.99
N LEU A 85 8.92 12.61 -24.59
CA LEU A 85 10.03 11.81 -25.11
C LEU A 85 9.80 11.41 -26.57
N ALA A 86 8.56 11.12 -26.96
CA ALA A 86 8.22 10.79 -28.34
C ALA A 86 8.31 12.01 -29.26
N ASP A 87 7.85 13.18 -28.82
CA ASP A 87 8.00 14.44 -29.56
C ASP A 87 9.48 14.82 -29.74
N ALA A 88 10.31 14.51 -28.74
CA ALA A 88 11.76 14.64 -28.81
C ALA A 88 12.45 13.55 -29.66
N GLY A 89 11.71 12.57 -30.19
CA GLY A 89 12.24 11.45 -30.98
C GLY A 89 13.10 10.45 -30.20
N LEU A 90 12.99 10.43 -28.86
CA LEU A 90 13.80 9.59 -27.98
C LEU A 90 13.16 8.23 -27.67
N ILE A 91 11.85 8.10 -27.85
CA ILE A 91 11.13 6.83 -27.77
C ILE A 91 10.21 6.69 -28.98
N ASP A 92 10.11 5.48 -29.53
CA ASP A 92 9.12 5.13 -30.55
C ASP A 92 8.08 4.20 -29.93
N PHE A 93 6.81 4.58 -29.98
CA PHE A 93 5.70 3.77 -29.48
C PHE A 93 5.49 2.49 -30.30
N PHE A 94 6.02 2.43 -31.53
CA PHE A 94 5.88 1.27 -32.43
C PHE A 94 6.98 0.22 -32.28
N ASP A 95 8.05 0.50 -31.54
CA ASP A 95 9.20 -0.41 -31.34
C ASP A 95 9.41 -0.72 -29.84
N ASP A 96 8.30 -0.94 -29.12
CA ASP A 96 8.32 -1.35 -27.72
C ASP A 96 8.63 -2.87 -27.62
N PRO A 97 9.69 -3.29 -26.90
CA PRO A 97 10.09 -4.69 -26.80
C PRO A 97 9.13 -5.56 -25.96
N VAL A 98 8.20 -4.96 -25.21
CA VAL A 98 7.16 -5.62 -24.40
C VAL A 98 5.86 -5.73 -25.19
N ILE A 99 5.48 -4.70 -25.95
CA ILE A 99 4.23 -4.68 -26.74
C ILE A 99 4.42 -5.35 -28.11
N GLY A 100 5.66 -5.45 -28.60
CA GLY A 100 5.99 -5.99 -29.91
C GLY A 100 5.58 -5.04 -31.03
N ARG A 101 6.25 -5.15 -32.19
CA ARG A 101 5.92 -4.34 -33.37
C ARG A 101 4.48 -4.62 -33.81
N LEU A 102 3.60 -3.64 -33.65
CA LEU A 102 2.28 -3.67 -34.27
C LEU A 102 2.48 -3.61 -35.80
N PRO A 103 1.82 -4.49 -36.59
CA PRO A 103 2.00 -4.51 -38.03
C PRO A 103 1.58 -3.16 -38.63
N ASP A 104 2.48 -2.58 -39.41
CA ASP A 104 2.29 -1.30 -40.05
C ASP A 104 1.17 -1.42 -41.08
N SER A 105 0.02 -0.83 -40.74
CA SER A 105 -1.13 -0.54 -41.60
C SER A 105 -2.23 -1.61 -41.71
N THR A 106 -3.44 -1.09 -41.54
CA THR A 106 -4.75 -1.58 -42.03
C THR A 106 -4.74 -2.17 -43.44
N THR A 107 -3.67 -2.01 -44.22
CA THR A 107 -3.52 -2.52 -45.59
C THR A 107 -3.15 -4.01 -45.64
N GLU A 108 -2.44 -4.54 -44.65
CA GLU A 108 -2.04 -5.96 -44.63
C GLU A 108 -3.17 -6.88 -44.16
N ILE A 109 -3.90 -6.46 -43.11
CA ILE A 109 -5.05 -7.21 -42.56
C ILE A 109 -6.15 -7.41 -43.62
N ASN A 110 -6.42 -6.39 -44.44
CA ASN A 110 -7.44 -6.47 -45.49
C ASN A 110 -7.03 -7.39 -46.65
N ARG A 111 -5.73 -7.59 -46.89
CA ARG A 111 -5.25 -8.42 -48.01
C ARG A 111 -5.38 -9.92 -47.71
N ASP A 112 -5.21 -10.30 -46.46
CA ASP A 112 -5.39 -11.69 -46.01
C ASP A 112 -6.87 -12.08 -45.92
N ILE A 113 -7.74 -11.16 -45.51
CA ILE A 113 -9.20 -11.36 -45.50
C ILE A 113 -9.74 -11.55 -46.92
N MET A 114 -9.22 -10.81 -47.91
CA MET A 114 -9.65 -10.87 -49.31
C MET A 114 -9.10 -12.05 -50.12
N ARG A 115 -8.11 -12.80 -49.59
CA ARG A 115 -7.57 -14.01 -50.23
C ARG A 115 -8.17 -15.31 -49.69
N ALA A 116 -8.92 -15.24 -48.60
CA ALA A 116 -9.51 -16.38 -47.91
C ALA A 116 -10.99 -16.64 -48.27
N GLY A 117 -11.56 -15.89 -49.21
CA GLY A 117 -12.90 -16.09 -49.79
C GLY A 117 -12.85 -16.26 -51.29
#